data_AF-A0A4U9UXW5-F1
#
_entry.id   AF-A0A4U9UXW5-F1
#
_cell.length_a   1.000
_cell.length_b   1.000
_cell.length_c   1.000
_cell.angle_alpha   90.00
_cell.angle_beta   90.00
_cell.angle_gamma   90.00
#
_symmetry.space_group_name_H-M   'P 1'
#
loop_
_entity.id
_entity.type
_entity.pdbx_description
1 polymer ?
#
loop_
_entity_poly.entity_id
_entity_poly.type
_entity_poly.pdbx_seq_one_letter_code
_entity_poly.pdbx_strand_id
1 'polypeptide(L)'
;MPSCSPSIDPQAISAVHEAITRCLAKELADEWLAVYHANKTEGYRVEHGDIAKRSLRNICLHYLAFGDVEQADKLVVQQFQQGR
;
A
#
# COMPACT_ATOMS: atom_id res chain seq x y z
N MET A 1 36.36 19.45 -20.55
CA MET A 1 35.48 18.26 -20.51
C MET A 1 34.26 18.63 -19.67
N PRO A 2 33.03 18.69 -20.21
CA PRO A 2 31.88 19.01 -19.40
C PRO A 2 31.57 17.81 -18.49
N SER A 3 31.51 18.05 -17.20
CA SER A 3 31.03 17.10 -16.19
C SER A 3 29.54 16.86 -16.42
N CYS A 4 29.18 15.67 -16.89
CA CYS A 4 27.80 15.24 -17.01
C CYS A 4 27.29 14.90 -15.60
N SER A 5 26.71 15.88 -14.91
CA SER A 5 25.90 15.62 -13.72
C SER A 5 24.66 14.83 -14.18
N PRO A 6 24.27 13.72 -13.52
CA PRO A 6 23.11 12.96 -13.94
C PRO A 6 21.87 13.85 -13.85
N SER A 7 21.24 14.14 -15.00
CA SER A 7 19.97 14.86 -15.05
C SER A 7 18.89 13.97 -14.44
N ILE A 8 18.41 14.33 -13.26
CA ILE A 8 17.27 13.66 -12.64
C ILE A 8 16.01 14.05 -13.42
N ASP A 9 15.27 13.06 -13.92
CA ASP A 9 13.95 13.23 -14.53
C ASP A 9 12.87 12.76 -13.53
N PRO A 10 12.20 13.70 -12.82
CA PRO A 10 11.18 13.34 -11.83
C PRO A 10 9.94 12.69 -12.46
N GLN A 11 9.63 13.01 -13.72
CA GLN A 11 8.45 12.48 -14.40
C GLN A 11 8.67 11.03 -14.80
N ALA A 12 9.85 10.69 -15.33
CA ALA A 12 10.22 9.31 -15.61
C ALA A 12 10.26 8.47 -14.33
N ILE A 13 10.81 9.00 -13.23
CA ILE A 13 10.82 8.32 -11.94
C ILE A 13 9.40 8.03 -11.45
N SER A 14 8.51 9.03 -11.51
CA SER A 14 7.11 8.87 -11.10
C SER A 14 6.39 7.82 -11.95
N ALA A 15 6.58 7.85 -13.27
CA ALA A 15 5.94 6.91 -14.18
C ALA A 15 6.39 5.46 -13.94
N VAL A 16 7.70 5.25 -13.73
CA VAL A 16 8.25 3.93 -13.41
C VAL A 16 7.78 3.45 -12.04
N HIS A 17 7.75 4.33 -11.04
CA HIS A 17 7.26 4.00 -9.70
C HIS A 17 5.79 3.58 -9.72
N GLU A 18 4.94 4.28 -10.46
CA GLU A 18 3.53 3.90 -10.64
C GLU A 18 3.39 2.57 -11.37
N ALA A 19 4.17 2.34 -12.45
CA ALA A 19 4.14 1.10 -13.21
C ALA A 19 4.53 -0.11 -12.34
N ILE A 20 5.58 0.02 -11.53
CA ILE A 20 6.00 -1.02 -10.58
C ILE A 20 4.92 -1.25 -9.53
N THR A 21 4.35 -0.18 -8.97
CA THR A 21 3.29 -0.26 -7.95
C THR A 21 2.08 -1.03 -8.49
N ARG A 22 1.62 -0.71 -9.71
CA ARG A 22 0.50 -1.41 -10.36
C ARG A 22 0.81 -2.86 -10.69
N CYS A 23 2.05 -3.14 -11.11
CA CYS A 23 2.50 -4.51 -11.36
C CYS A 23 2.43 -5.35 -10.07
N LEU A 24 3.02 -4.86 -8.98
CA LEU A 24 2.98 -5.54 -7.68
C LEU A 24 1.56 -5.66 -7.12
N ALA A 25 0.73 -4.63 -7.29
CA ALA A 25 -0.66 -4.65 -6.87
C ALA A 25 -1.46 -5.75 -7.56
N LYS A 26 -1.23 -5.94 -8.86
CA LYS A 26 -1.93 -6.92 -9.67
C LYS A 26 -1.43 -8.34 -9.44
N GLU A 27 -0.12 -8.54 -9.51
CA GLU A 27 0.46 -9.90 -9.46
C GLU A 27 0.42 -10.52 -8.06
N LEU A 28 0.31 -9.70 -7.01
CA LEU A 28 0.26 -10.15 -5.61
C LEU A 28 -1.09 -9.83 -4.94
N ALA A 29 -2.15 -9.63 -5.71
CA ALA A 29 -3.45 -9.18 -5.19
C ALA A 29 -3.98 -10.09 -4.07
N ASP A 30 -3.89 -11.42 -4.27
CA ASP A 30 -4.37 -12.41 -3.31
C ASP A 30 -3.51 -12.41 -2.03
N GLU A 31 -2.18 -12.28 -2.17
CA GLU A 31 -1.25 -12.18 -1.06
C GLU A 31 -1.47 -10.90 -0.25
N TRP A 32 -1.68 -9.76 -0.91
CA TRP A 32 -1.99 -8.49 -0.24
C TRP A 32 -3.29 -8.62 0.57
N LEU A 33 -4.31 -9.24 0.01
CA LEU A 33 -5.57 -9.47 0.69
C LEU A 33 -5.41 -10.41 1.89
N ALA A 34 -4.66 -11.50 1.75
CA ALA A 34 -4.37 -12.44 2.83
C ALA A 34 -3.62 -11.76 3.98
N VAL A 35 -2.57 -11.00 3.68
CA VAL A 35 -1.78 -10.27 4.69
C VAL A 35 -2.60 -9.16 5.34
N TYR A 36 -3.45 -8.46 4.57
CA TYR A 36 -4.38 -7.45 5.08
C TYR A 36 -5.32 -8.02 6.15
N HIS A 37 -5.90 -9.20 5.89
CA HIS A 37 -6.78 -9.87 6.86
C HIS A 37 -6.01 -10.45 8.05
N ALA A 38 -4.83 -11.03 7.84
CA ALA A 38 -4.00 -11.60 8.90
C ALA A 38 -3.49 -10.56 9.91
N ASN A 39 -3.31 -9.30 9.47
CA ASN A 39 -2.85 -8.21 10.32
C ASN A 39 -4.00 -7.38 10.94
N LYS A 40 -5.23 -7.90 10.94
CA LYS A 40 -6.35 -7.26 11.64
C LYS A 40 -6.06 -7.20 13.14
N THR A 41 -6.08 -6.00 13.71
CA THR A 41 -6.00 -5.76 15.16
C THR A 41 -7.41 -5.60 15.73
N GLU A 42 -7.74 -6.31 16.80
CA GLU A 42 -9.09 -6.32 17.40
C GLU A 42 -9.47 -5.00 18.11
N GLY A 43 -8.50 -4.14 18.41
CA GLY A 43 -8.75 -2.82 19.00
C GLY A 43 -7.57 -1.86 18.79
N TYR A 44 -7.83 -0.56 18.98
CA TYR A 44 -6.79 0.45 18.90
C TYR A 44 -5.95 0.46 20.18
N ARG A 45 -4.74 -0.09 20.12
CA ARG A 45 -3.74 0.03 21.18
C ARG A 45 -2.49 0.74 20.65
N VAL A 46 -1.89 1.58 21.50
CA VAL A 46 -0.60 2.24 21.23
C VAL A 46 0.53 1.33 21.74
N GLU A 47 0.53 0.09 21.27
CA GLU A 47 1.60 -0.88 21.50
C GLU A 47 2.41 -1.04 20.22
N HIS A 48 3.73 -1.18 20.32
CA HIS A 48 4.62 -1.26 19.16
C HIS A 48 4.22 -2.36 18.16
N GLY A 49 3.77 -3.53 18.66
CA GLY A 49 3.30 -4.63 17.80
C GLY A 49 2.03 -4.27 17.02
N ASP A 50 1.08 -3.58 17.63
CA ASP A 50 -0.17 -3.18 16.98
C ASP A 50 0.05 -2.03 16.00
N ILE A 51 1.01 -1.15 16.26
CA ILE A 51 1.46 -0.13 15.30
C ILE A 51 2.05 -0.82 14.06
N ALA A 52 2.96 -1.78 14.24
CA ALA A 52 3.58 -2.50 13.13
C ALA A 52 2.54 -3.24 12.26
N LYS A 53 1.59 -3.95 12.89
CA LYS A 53 0.48 -4.62 12.18
C LYS A 53 -0.37 -3.63 11.39
N ARG A 54 -0.73 -2.48 11.98
CA ARG A 54 -1.49 -1.43 11.28
C ARG A 54 -0.71 -0.84 10.10
N SER A 55 0.59 -0.58 10.26
CA SER A 55 1.43 -0.09 9.17
C SER A 55 1.48 -1.07 8.00
N LEU A 56 1.70 -2.37 8.29
CA LEU A 56 1.72 -3.39 7.25
C LEU A 56 0.35 -3.53 6.56
N ARG A 57 -0.74 -3.52 7.34
CA ARG A 57 -2.10 -3.59 6.82
C ARG A 57 -2.43 -2.39 5.90
N ASN A 58 -1.99 -1.19 6.25
CA ASN A 58 -2.17 0.00 5.42
C ASN A 58 -1.36 -0.05 4.12
N ILE A 59 -0.16 -0.63 4.15
CA ILE A 59 0.64 -0.87 2.93
C ILE A 59 -0.08 -1.85 1.99
N CYS A 60 -0.64 -2.93 2.53
CA CYS A 60 -1.42 -3.88 1.73
C CYS A 60 -2.64 -3.18 1.10
N LEU A 61 -3.34 -2.35 1.88
CA LEU A 61 -4.49 -1.58 1.40
C LEU A 61 -4.11 -0.58 0.29
N HIS A 62 -2.93 0.04 0.39
CA HIS A 62 -2.39 0.91 -0.66
C HIS A 62 -2.24 0.13 -1.97
N TYR A 63 -1.58 -1.03 -1.97
CA TYR A 63 -1.43 -1.84 -3.18
C TYR A 63 -2.77 -2.35 -3.73
N LEU A 64 -3.69 -2.81 -2.87
CA LEU A 64 -5.02 -3.23 -3.30
C LEU A 64 -5.77 -2.10 -4.03
N ALA A 65 -5.60 -0.84 -3.62
CA ALA A 65 -6.20 0.30 -4.30
C ALA A 65 -5.67 0.55 -5.72
N PHE A 66 -4.46 0.09 -6.05
CA PHE A 66 -3.93 0.16 -7.42
C PHE A 66 -4.31 -1.05 -8.29
N GLY A 67 -4.77 -2.14 -7.68
CA GLY A 67 -5.21 -3.36 -8.36
C GLY A 67 -6.71 -3.37 -8.67
N ASP A 68 -7.53 -3.17 -7.64
CA ASP A 68 -9.00 -3.09 -7.74
C ASP A 68 -9.51 -1.96 -6.82
N VAL A 69 -9.79 -0.81 -7.44
CA VAL A 69 -10.22 0.40 -6.74
C VAL A 69 -11.55 0.19 -6.01
N GLU A 70 -12.50 -0.54 -6.60
CA GLU A 70 -13.81 -0.74 -5.99
C GLU A 70 -13.74 -1.66 -4.76
N GLN A 71 -12.91 -2.70 -4.82
CA GLN A 71 -12.67 -3.58 -3.69
C GLN A 71 -11.92 -2.84 -2.57
N ALA A 72 -10.89 -2.07 -2.92
CA ALA A 72 -10.12 -1.29 -1.96
C ALA A 72 -10.97 -0.22 -1.26
N ASP A 73 -11.83 0.49 -1.99
CA ASP A 73 -12.74 1.49 -1.40
C ASP A 73 -13.66 0.86 -0.36
N LYS A 74 -14.22 -0.33 -0.64
CA LYS A 74 -15.02 -1.07 0.34
C LYS A 74 -14.22 -1.42 1.60
N LEU A 75 -12.98 -1.87 1.44
CA LEU A 75 -12.08 -2.22 2.56
C LEU A 75 -11.68 -0.99 3.38
N VAL A 76 -11.40 0.15 2.73
CA VAL A 76 -11.11 1.44 3.40
C VAL A 76 -12.31 1.87 4.23
N VAL A 77 -13.51 1.87 3.65
CA VAL A 77 -14.75 2.24 4.35
C VAL A 77 -14.99 1.32 5.54
N GLN A 78 -14.85 0.00 5.34
CA GLN A 78 -15.01 -0.97 6.41
C GLN A 78 -13.98 -0.76 7.54
N GLN A 79 -12.72 -0.48 7.22
CA GLN A 79 -11.67 -0.20 8.20
C GLN A 79 -11.96 1.09 8.98
N PHE A 80 -12.44 2.14 8.31
CA PHE A 80 -12.81 3.39 8.96
C PHE A 80 -14.01 3.22 9.91
N GLN A 81 -15.01 2.42 9.51
CA GLN A 81 -16.17 2.13 10.36
C GLN A 81 -15.85 1.25 11.56
N GLN A 82 -14.95 0.26 11.41
CA GLN A 82 -14.53 -0.66 12.48
C GLN A 82 -13.45 -0.07 13.41
N GLY A 83 -12.79 1.01 13.02
CA GLY A 83 -11.71 1.66 13.78
C GLY A 83 -12.16 2.65 14.85
N ARG A 84 -13.46 2.67 15.22
CA ARG A 84 -13.98 3.41 16.37
C ARG A 84 -13.98 2.58 17.64
#